data_AF-A0A660HMP2-F1
#
_entry.id   AF-A0A660HMP2-F1
#
_cell.length_a   1.000
_cell.length_b   1.000
_cell.length_c   1.000
_cell.angle_alpha   90.00
_cell.angle_beta   90.00
_cell.angle_gamma   90.00
#
_symmetry.space_group_name_H-M   'P 1'
#
loop_
_entity.id
_entity.type
_entity.pdbx_description
1 polymer ?
#
loop_
_entity_poly.entity_id
_entity_poly.type
_entity_poly.pdbx_seq_one_letter_code
_entity_poly.pdbx_strand_id
1 'polypeptide(L)'
;MRILPYELYPYSSDLSLCALRKEFGMYDYFLNNQKNNKSMELFLKKGRNYFNLSIYQWIQEMKKRKHYVNSFHFFYALNNKYQIIETDLFLILECCIQWEIKSFVPYNTNLTWYQIFIKITKLRKVNIEQLDLTLYNQLLQWYKVNFMRLNKQGSLKPYQLDMTKVIKYFSKLLNF
;
A
#
# COMPACT_ATOMS: atom_id res chain seq x y z
N MET A 1 -1.61 -6.81 -8.64
CA MET A 1 -2.09 -5.89 -7.59
C MET A 1 -1.12 -4.71 -7.64
N ARG A 2 -1.03 -3.85 -6.63
CA ARG A 2 0.17 -3.00 -6.47
C ARG A 2 0.90 -3.51 -5.24
N ILE A 3 2.18 -3.20 -5.10
CA ILE A 3 2.86 -3.51 -3.84
C ILE A 3 2.17 -2.77 -2.72
N LEU A 4 1.90 -3.49 -1.63
CA LEU A 4 1.35 -2.90 -0.43
C LEU A 4 2.47 -2.15 0.32
N PRO A 5 2.18 -0.95 0.87
CA PRO A 5 3.08 -0.27 1.79
C PRO A 5 3.52 -1.19 2.93
N TYR A 6 4.81 -1.22 3.24
CA TYR A 6 5.34 -2.15 4.24
C TYR A 6 4.77 -1.90 5.64
N GLU A 7 4.32 -0.68 5.90
CA GLU A 7 3.66 -0.27 7.14
C GLU A 7 2.34 -1.01 7.38
N LEU A 8 1.73 -1.54 6.31
CA LEU A 8 0.48 -2.30 6.37
C LEU A 8 0.69 -3.81 6.48
N TYR A 9 1.93 -4.32 6.36
CA TYR A 9 2.20 -5.76 6.44
C TYR A 9 1.70 -6.40 7.75
N PRO A 10 1.90 -5.79 8.94
CA PRO A 10 1.40 -6.36 10.19
C PRO A 10 -0.12 -6.52 10.27
N TYR A 11 -0.87 -5.76 9.47
CA TYR A 11 -2.33 -5.76 9.45
C TYR A 11 -2.90 -6.51 8.24
N SER A 12 -2.04 -6.99 7.35
CA SER A 12 -2.44 -7.64 6.12
C SER A 12 -2.89 -9.07 6.34
N SER A 13 -3.91 -9.53 5.60
CA SER A 13 -4.27 -10.96 5.61
C SER A 13 -3.13 -11.81 5.04
N ASP A 14 -3.05 -13.07 5.48
CA ASP A 14 -2.02 -14.01 5.00
C ASP A 14 -2.11 -14.23 3.49
N LEU A 15 -3.33 -14.27 2.94
CA LEU A 15 -3.53 -14.36 1.49
C LEU A 15 -2.87 -13.18 0.76
N SER A 16 -3.02 -11.96 1.29
CA SER A 16 -2.44 -10.76 0.70
C SER A 16 -0.92 -10.77 0.81
N LEU A 17 -0.37 -11.14 1.97
CA LEU A 17 1.08 -11.25 2.18
C LEU A 17 1.70 -12.31 1.27
N CYS A 18 1.07 -13.46 1.11
CA CYS A 18 1.52 -14.51 0.20
C CYS A 18 1.46 -14.07 -1.26
N ALA A 19 0.48 -13.24 -1.64
CA ALA A 19 0.37 -12.69 -2.99
C ALA A 19 1.50 -11.70 -3.32
N LEU A 20 2.01 -10.94 -2.34
CA LEU A 20 3.10 -9.95 -2.55
C LEU A 20 4.36 -10.56 -3.17
N ARG A 21 4.61 -11.85 -2.95
CA ARG A 21 5.70 -12.59 -3.61
C ARG A 21 5.73 -12.39 -5.13
N LYS A 22 4.55 -12.40 -5.78
CA LYS A 22 4.45 -12.18 -7.23
C LYS A 22 4.60 -10.69 -7.58
N GLU A 23 4.10 -9.81 -6.73
CA GLU A 23 4.12 -8.36 -6.91
C GLU A 23 5.54 -7.79 -6.85
N PHE A 24 6.46 -8.40 -6.07
CA PHE A 24 7.87 -8.03 -6.09
C PHE A 24 8.53 -8.23 -7.46
N GLY A 25 8.26 -9.37 -8.12
CA GLY A 25 8.74 -9.58 -9.49
C GLY A 25 8.19 -8.56 -10.48
N MET A 26 6.91 -8.19 -10.34
CA MET A 26 6.32 -7.12 -11.16
C MET A 26 6.98 -5.76 -10.90
N TYR A 27 7.21 -5.40 -9.64
CA TYR A 27 7.82 -4.10 -9.32
C TYR A 27 9.28 -4.01 -9.76
N ASP A 28 10.05 -5.09 -9.61
CA ASP A 28 11.41 -5.19 -10.16
C ASP A 28 11.39 -4.99 -11.68
N TYR A 29 10.46 -5.66 -12.39
CA TYR A 29 10.27 -5.44 -13.82
C TYR A 29 10.00 -3.96 -14.16
N PHE A 30 9.10 -3.28 -13.43
CA PHE A 30 8.79 -1.87 -13.68
C PHE A 30 9.96 -0.92 -13.39
N LEU A 31 10.75 -1.19 -12.33
CA LEU A 31 11.94 -0.41 -12.02
C LEU A 31 12.97 -0.44 -13.16
N ASN A 32 13.10 -1.59 -13.82
CA ASN A 32 14.08 -1.79 -14.88
C ASN A 32 13.58 -1.38 -16.27
N ASN A 33 12.31 -1.68 -16.61
CA ASN A 33 11.84 -1.66 -18.00
C ASN A 33 10.70 -0.66 -18.29
N GLN A 34 9.90 -0.27 -17.30
CA GLN A 34 8.67 0.49 -17.55
C GLN A 34 8.38 1.52 -16.45
N LYS A 35 9.03 2.69 -16.56
CA LYS A 35 8.96 3.77 -15.56
C LYS A 35 7.65 4.58 -15.60
N ASN A 36 6.84 4.45 -16.65
CA ASN A 36 5.69 5.32 -16.91
C ASN A 36 4.33 4.77 -16.41
N ASN A 37 4.34 3.73 -15.57
CA ASN A 37 3.10 3.18 -15.02
C ASN A 37 2.53 4.12 -13.96
N LYS A 38 1.48 4.88 -14.32
CA LYS A 38 0.82 5.87 -13.46
C LYS A 38 0.31 5.32 -12.12
N SER A 39 -0.05 4.05 -12.08
CA SER A 39 -0.56 3.41 -10.85
C SER A 39 0.55 3.06 -9.85
N MET A 40 1.77 2.81 -10.36
CA MET A 40 2.96 2.45 -9.59
C MET A 40 3.93 3.62 -9.43
N GLU A 41 3.65 4.77 -10.05
CA GLU A 41 4.56 5.91 -10.15
C GLU A 41 5.13 6.33 -8.79
N LEU A 42 4.31 6.37 -7.74
CA LEU A 42 4.74 6.76 -6.40
C LEU A 42 5.73 5.77 -5.77
N PHE A 43 5.55 4.48 -6.02
CA PHE A 43 6.52 3.47 -5.62
C PHE A 43 7.78 3.61 -6.49
N LEU A 44 7.64 3.73 -7.80
CA LEU A 44 8.77 3.85 -8.73
C LEU A 44 9.67 5.05 -8.41
N LYS A 45 9.08 6.19 -7.99
CA LYS A 45 9.82 7.37 -7.52
C LYS A 45 10.72 7.10 -6.32
N LYS A 46 10.33 6.18 -5.41
CA LYS A 46 11.15 5.77 -4.26
C LYS A 46 12.26 4.77 -4.62
N GLY A 47 12.19 4.20 -5.83
CA GLY A 47 13.27 3.46 -6.47
C GLY A 47 13.69 2.17 -5.75
N ARG A 48 14.91 1.72 -6.05
CA ARG A 48 15.48 0.45 -5.58
C ARG A 48 15.59 0.37 -4.06
N ASN A 49 15.82 1.50 -3.38
CA ASN A 49 15.93 1.53 -1.93
C ASN A 49 14.61 1.07 -1.26
N TYR A 50 13.48 1.59 -1.74
CA TYR A 50 12.16 1.19 -1.24
C TYR A 50 11.81 -0.26 -1.58
N PHE A 51 12.19 -0.73 -2.78
CA PHE A 51 12.05 -2.14 -3.15
C PHE A 51 12.77 -3.08 -2.17
N ASN A 52 14.05 -2.80 -1.90
CA ASN A 52 14.87 -3.59 -0.98
C ASN A 52 14.30 -3.58 0.44
N LEU A 53 13.92 -2.40 0.95
CA LEU A 53 13.26 -2.25 2.24
C LEU A 53 11.95 -3.05 2.31
N SER A 54 11.12 -2.99 1.26
CA SER A 54 9.84 -3.70 1.21
C SER A 54 10.03 -5.22 1.27
N ILE A 55 10.99 -5.76 0.51
CA ILE A 55 11.30 -7.21 0.57
C ILE A 55 11.77 -7.57 1.98
N TYR A 56 12.68 -6.79 2.56
CA TYR A 56 13.18 -7.08 3.91
C TYR A 56 12.04 -7.11 4.94
N GLN A 57 11.20 -6.08 4.97
CA GLN A 57 10.06 -5.99 5.90
C GLN A 57 9.05 -7.11 5.68
N TRP A 58 8.80 -7.48 4.42
CA TRP A 58 7.94 -8.60 4.07
C TRP A 58 8.47 -9.93 4.62
N ILE A 59 9.78 -10.19 4.51
CA ILE A 59 10.40 -11.40 5.06
C ILE A 59 10.26 -11.45 6.57
N GLN A 60 10.46 -10.32 7.27
CA GLN A 60 10.29 -10.28 8.72
C GLN A 60 8.86 -10.66 9.12
N GLU A 61 7.86 -10.11 8.44
CA GLU A 61 6.46 -10.42 8.75
C GLU A 61 6.09 -11.87 8.38
N MET A 62 6.55 -12.37 7.23
CA MET A 62 6.34 -13.77 6.82
C MET A 62 6.94 -14.76 7.83
N LYS A 63 8.17 -14.52 8.28
CA LYS A 63 8.84 -15.34 9.31
C LYS A 63 8.11 -15.28 10.65
N LYS A 64 7.73 -14.09 11.10
CA LYS A 64 6.96 -13.89 12.33
C LYS A 64 5.66 -14.71 12.33
N ARG A 65 5.02 -14.83 11.17
CA ARG A 65 3.79 -15.62 10.97
C ARG A 65 4.04 -17.08 10.57
N LYS A 66 5.28 -17.54 10.58
CA LYS A 66 5.68 -18.92 10.22
C LYS A 66 5.29 -19.30 8.78
N HIS A 67 5.22 -18.32 7.88
CA HIS A 67 5.01 -18.57 6.45
C HIS A 67 6.33 -18.86 5.73
N TYR A 68 6.23 -19.65 4.66
CA TYR A 68 7.37 -19.95 3.80
C TYR A 68 7.85 -18.70 3.04
N VAL A 69 9.16 -18.47 3.08
CA VAL A 69 9.86 -17.49 2.24
C VAL A 69 10.78 -18.27 1.31
N ASN A 70 10.68 -18.03 -0.01
CA ASN A 70 11.54 -18.75 -0.95
C ASN A 70 13.01 -18.30 -0.85
N SER A 71 13.91 -19.19 -1.26
CA SER A 71 15.35 -18.95 -1.21
C SER A 71 15.78 -17.70 -1.98
N PHE A 72 15.12 -17.41 -3.11
CA PHE A 72 15.40 -16.22 -3.92
C PHE A 72 15.20 -14.91 -3.14
N HIS A 73 13.99 -14.67 -2.61
CA HIS A 73 13.72 -13.43 -1.88
C HIS A 73 14.55 -13.35 -0.60
N PHE A 74 14.76 -14.49 0.06
CA PHE A 74 15.62 -14.56 1.25
C PHE A 74 17.06 -14.15 0.95
N PHE A 75 17.67 -14.76 -0.07
CA PHE A 75 19.00 -14.40 -0.53
C PHE A 75 19.06 -12.93 -0.98
N TYR A 76 18.06 -12.46 -1.73
CA TYR A 76 18.00 -11.08 -2.19
C TYR A 76 18.05 -10.10 -1.02
N ALA A 77 17.22 -10.29 0.01
CA ALA A 77 17.15 -9.39 1.16
C ALA A 77 18.43 -9.39 2.00
N LEU A 78 19.14 -10.52 2.08
CA LEU A 78 20.41 -10.61 2.82
C LEU A 78 21.56 -9.91 2.11
N ASN A 79 21.54 -9.89 0.77
CA ASN A 79 22.63 -9.35 -0.04
C ASN A 79 22.42 -7.89 -0.47
N ASN A 80 21.27 -7.30 -0.16
CA ASN A 80 20.96 -5.92 -0.50
C ASN A 80 20.85 -5.05 0.76
N LYS A 81 21.53 -3.91 0.75
CA LYS A 81 21.37 -2.87 1.76
C LYS A 81 20.23 -1.94 1.38
N TYR A 82 19.69 -1.27 2.38
CA TYR A 82 18.69 -0.23 2.22
C TYR A 82 18.80 0.77 3.37
N GLN A 83 18.29 1.97 3.13
CA GLN A 83 18.00 2.97 4.14
C GLN A 83 16.51 2.94 4.46
N ILE A 84 16.15 3.26 5.70
CA ILE A 84 14.75 3.43 6.08
C ILE A 84 14.19 4.60 5.27
N ILE A 85 13.11 4.34 4.55
CA ILE A 85 12.39 5.34 3.75
C ILE A 85 10.90 5.15 4.00
N GLU A 86 10.23 6.22 4.39
CA GLU A 86 8.80 6.18 4.67
C GLU A 86 7.98 6.15 3.38
N THR A 87 6.91 5.35 3.37
CA THR A 87 5.91 5.44 2.28
C THR A 87 5.16 6.77 2.34
N ASP A 88 4.73 7.28 1.19
CA ASP A 88 3.84 8.45 1.12
C ASP A 88 2.54 8.19 1.91
N LEU A 89 2.11 9.14 2.75
CA LEU A 89 0.93 8.95 3.61
C LEU A 89 -0.37 8.80 2.81
N PHE A 90 -0.53 9.52 1.71
CA PHE A 90 -1.71 9.37 0.86
C PHE A 90 -1.76 8.01 0.20
N LEU A 91 -0.61 7.41 -0.11
CA LEU A 91 -0.53 6.04 -0.61
C LEU A 91 -0.97 5.02 0.45
N ILE A 92 -0.61 5.22 1.72
CA ILE A 92 -1.09 4.38 2.83
C ILE A 92 -2.61 4.55 3.00
N LEU A 93 -3.11 5.80 3.03
CA LEU A 93 -4.54 6.12 3.14
C LEU A 93 -5.34 5.47 2.01
N GLU A 94 -4.85 5.58 0.79
CA GLU A 94 -5.46 5.00 -0.40
C GLU A 94 -5.53 3.47 -0.33
N CYS A 95 -4.47 2.82 0.16
CA CYS A 95 -4.48 1.37 0.38
C CYS A 95 -5.52 0.96 1.44
N CYS A 96 -5.59 1.68 2.56
CA CYS A 96 -6.61 1.47 3.60
C CYS A 96 -8.03 1.57 3.02
N ILE A 97 -8.31 2.64 2.26
CA ILE A 97 -9.60 2.84 1.59
C ILE A 97 -9.90 1.70 0.62
N GLN A 98 -8.96 1.31 -0.25
CA GLN A 98 -9.18 0.22 -1.19
C GLN A 98 -9.54 -1.10 -0.50
N TRP A 99 -8.87 -1.40 0.61
CA TRP A 99 -9.08 -2.65 1.33
C TRP A 99 -10.41 -2.66 2.06
N GLU A 100 -10.80 -1.52 2.61
CA GLU A 100 -12.13 -1.36 3.21
C GLU A 100 -13.25 -1.49 2.17
N ILE A 101 -13.08 -0.89 0.98
CA ILE A 101 -14.05 -1.04 -0.12
C ILE A 101 -14.18 -2.51 -0.56
N LYS A 102 -13.09 -3.27 -0.51
CA LYS A 102 -13.06 -4.70 -0.85
C LYS A 102 -13.47 -5.60 0.32
N SER A 103 -13.90 -5.04 1.44
CA SER A 103 -14.28 -5.77 2.65
C SER A 103 -13.18 -6.68 3.20
N PHE A 104 -11.91 -6.33 2.98
CA PHE A 104 -10.81 -7.03 3.65
C PHE A 104 -10.74 -6.58 5.10
N VAL A 105 -10.75 -7.52 6.03
CA VAL A 105 -10.62 -7.24 7.47
C VAL A 105 -9.14 -7.23 7.86
N PRO A 106 -8.69 -6.26 8.68
CA PRO A 106 -7.34 -6.28 9.24
C PRO A 106 -7.03 -7.58 9.99
N TYR A 107 -5.83 -8.10 9.77
CA TYR A 107 -5.38 -9.34 10.39
C TYR A 107 -5.08 -9.17 11.87
N ASN A 108 -5.60 -10.10 12.69
CA ASN A 108 -5.27 -10.28 14.10
C ASN A 108 -5.37 -8.99 14.93
N THR A 109 -6.43 -8.21 14.69
CA THR A 109 -6.70 -6.97 15.40
C THR A 109 -8.18 -6.62 15.32
N ASN A 110 -8.68 -5.90 16.33
CA ASN A 110 -10.05 -5.36 16.34
C ASN A 110 -10.13 -3.96 15.70
N LEU A 111 -9.01 -3.46 15.16
CA LEU A 111 -8.95 -2.15 14.54
C LEU A 111 -9.56 -2.15 13.14
N THR A 112 -10.20 -1.05 12.75
CA THR A 112 -10.60 -0.78 11.37
C THR A 112 -9.43 -0.23 10.54
N TRP A 113 -9.55 -0.19 9.21
CA TRP A 113 -8.54 0.43 8.34
C TRP A 113 -8.35 1.92 8.62
N TYR A 114 -9.44 2.64 8.89
CA TYR A 114 -9.38 4.01 9.40
C TYR A 114 -8.53 4.12 10.68
N GLN A 115 -8.80 3.28 11.69
CA GLN A 115 -8.05 3.31 12.95
C GLN A 115 -6.57 2.94 12.76
N ILE A 116 -6.27 2.02 11.86
CA ILE A 116 -4.89 1.67 11.49
C ILE A 116 -4.19 2.87 10.84
N PHE A 117 -4.85 3.56 9.93
CA PHE A 117 -4.29 4.77 9.31
C PHE A 117 -4.01 5.85 10.37
N ILE A 118 -4.96 6.15 11.26
CA ILE A 118 -4.78 7.10 12.36
C ILE A 118 -3.65 6.67 13.31
N LYS A 119 -3.48 5.37 13.55
CA LYS A 119 -2.36 4.86 14.35
C LYS A 119 -1.03 5.15 13.65
N ILE A 120 -0.93 4.98 12.34
CA ILE A 120 0.28 5.24 11.56
C ILE A 120 0.62 6.74 11.57
N THR A 121 -0.36 7.63 11.42
CA THR A 121 -0.13 9.09 11.43
C THR A 121 0.40 9.55 12.79
N LYS A 122 -0.16 9.03 13.89
CA LYS A 122 0.33 9.27 15.25
C LYS A 122 1.77 8.80 15.44
N LEU A 123 2.10 7.59 14.98
CA LEU A 123 3.46 7.05 15.08
C LEU A 123 4.48 7.92 14.32
N ARG A 124 4.06 8.51 13.20
CA ARG A 124 4.89 9.42 12.39
C ARG A 124 4.85 10.87 12.85
N LYS A 125 4.12 11.18 13.92
CA LYS A 125 3.92 12.55 14.42
C LYS A 125 3.39 13.50 13.33
N VAL A 126 2.61 12.98 12.38
CA VAL A 126 1.95 13.80 11.36
C VAL A 126 0.60 14.23 11.90
N ASN A 127 0.40 15.54 11.98
CA ASN A 127 -0.87 16.10 12.40
C ASN A 127 -1.87 16.05 11.24
N ILE A 128 -2.94 15.26 11.39
CA ILE A 128 -4.07 15.19 10.44
C ILE A 128 -5.37 15.39 11.23
N GLU A 129 -5.44 16.48 12.00
CA GLU A 129 -6.59 16.86 12.83
C GLU A 129 -7.94 16.85 12.09
N GLN A 130 -7.93 17.06 10.78
CA GLN A 130 -9.15 17.12 9.97
C GLN A 130 -9.68 15.77 9.50
N LEU A 131 -8.86 14.70 9.53
CA LEU A 131 -9.33 13.38 9.11
C LEU A 131 -10.10 12.71 10.24
N ASP A 132 -11.40 13.00 10.29
CA ASP A 132 -12.37 12.25 11.08
C ASP A 132 -12.98 11.09 10.26
N LEU A 133 -13.85 10.31 10.91
CA LEU A 133 -14.54 9.20 10.25
C LEU A 133 -15.48 9.70 9.13
N THR A 134 -16.04 10.90 9.27
CA THR A 134 -16.92 11.51 8.25
C THR A 134 -16.15 11.77 6.96
N LEU A 135 -14.99 12.42 7.07
CA LEU A 135 -14.11 12.75 5.96
C LEU A 135 -13.53 11.48 5.33
N TYR A 136 -13.12 10.52 6.15
CA TYR A 136 -12.68 9.22 5.67
C TYR A 136 -13.76 8.52 4.83
N ASN A 137 -15.02 8.54 5.29
CA ASN A 137 -16.15 8.00 4.54
C ASN A 137 -16.40 8.77 3.23
N GLN A 138 -16.22 10.09 3.20
CA GLN A 138 -16.30 10.87 1.96
C GLN A 138 -15.21 10.47 0.95
N LEU A 139 -13.97 10.29 1.41
CA LEU A 139 -12.87 9.81 0.58
C LEU A 139 -13.17 8.42 0.01
N LEU A 140 -13.70 7.52 0.84
CA LEU A 140 -14.11 6.18 0.45
C LEU A 140 -15.21 6.22 -0.62
N GLN A 141 -16.24 7.04 -0.44
CA GLN A 141 -17.30 7.19 -1.44
C GLN A 141 -16.80 7.80 -2.74
N TRP A 142 -15.96 8.83 -2.67
CA TRP A 142 -15.35 9.42 -3.85
C TRP A 142 -14.49 8.39 -4.60
N TYR A 143 -13.67 7.62 -3.88
CA TYR A 143 -12.85 6.57 -4.47
C TYR A 143 -13.73 5.51 -5.15
N LYS A 144 -14.82 5.08 -4.50
CA LYS A 144 -15.81 4.18 -5.09
C LYS A 144 -16.37 4.74 -6.39
N VAL A 145 -16.84 5.99 -6.40
CA VAL A 145 -17.51 6.62 -7.55
C VAL A 145 -16.54 6.85 -8.73
N ASN A 146 -15.30 7.22 -8.46
CA ASN A 146 -14.37 7.67 -9.50
C ASN A 146 -13.48 6.54 -10.04
N PHE A 147 -13.15 5.56 -9.20
CA PHE A 147 -12.22 4.49 -9.59
C PHE A 147 -12.83 3.10 -9.53
N MET A 148 -13.93 2.88 -8.80
CA MET A 148 -14.59 1.56 -8.73
C MET A 148 -15.91 1.47 -9.50
N ARG A 149 -16.60 2.59 -9.75
CA ARG A 149 -17.91 2.66 -10.43
C ARG A 149 -17.87 2.18 -11.89
N LEU A 150 -16.70 2.18 -12.52
CA LEU A 150 -16.51 1.66 -13.88
C LEU A 150 -16.52 0.12 -13.96
N ASN A 151 -16.81 -0.59 -12.86
CA ASN A 151 -16.60 -2.03 -12.76
C ASN A 151 -17.86 -2.80 -12.33
N LYS A 152 -18.78 -3.04 -13.28
CA LYS A 152 -19.91 -3.97 -13.08
C LYS A 152 -19.48 -5.45 -12.97
N GLN A 153 -18.20 -5.79 -13.24
CA GLN A 153 -17.70 -7.17 -13.33
C GLN A 153 -16.50 -7.51 -12.42
N GLY A 154 -16.14 -6.64 -11.47
CA GLY A 154 -15.10 -6.94 -10.46
C GLY A 154 -13.65 -7.00 -10.94
N SER A 155 -13.34 -6.77 -12.23
CA SER A 155 -12.01 -6.92 -12.82
C SER A 155 -11.29 -5.59 -13.08
N LEU A 156 -11.05 -4.79 -12.02
CA LEU A 156 -10.21 -3.61 -12.17
C LEU A 156 -8.76 -4.03 -12.27
N LYS A 157 -8.16 -3.76 -13.42
CA LYS A 157 -6.72 -3.78 -13.58
C LYS A 157 -6.19 -2.41 -13.13
N PRO A 158 -5.32 -2.34 -12.11
CA PRO A 158 -4.83 -1.08 -11.51
C PRO A 158 -4.18 -0.08 -12.48
N TYR A 159 -3.84 -0.47 -13.72
CA TYR A 159 -3.05 0.36 -14.64
C TYR A 159 -3.73 1.67 -15.09
N GLN A 160 -5.05 1.78 -14.96
CA GLN A 160 -5.81 3.02 -15.28
C GLN A 160 -5.92 3.98 -14.10
N LEU A 161 -5.50 3.56 -12.90
CA LEU A 161 -5.51 4.40 -11.72
C LEU A 161 -4.41 5.46 -11.82
N ASP A 162 -4.83 6.72 -11.82
CA ASP A 162 -3.94 7.88 -11.79
C ASP A 162 -3.77 8.31 -10.33
N MET A 163 -2.66 7.89 -9.72
CA MET A 163 -2.39 8.19 -8.31
C MET A 163 -2.18 9.67 -8.05
N THR A 164 -1.73 10.43 -9.04
CA THR A 164 -1.60 11.88 -8.93
C THR A 164 -2.98 12.52 -8.72
N LYS A 165 -4.02 12.02 -9.40
CA LYS A 165 -5.40 12.49 -9.18
C LYS A 165 -5.94 12.13 -7.80
N VAL A 166 -5.64 10.92 -7.31
CA VAL A 166 -6.06 10.49 -5.97
C VAL A 166 -5.42 11.37 -4.90
N ILE A 167 -4.09 11.51 -4.95
CA ILE A 167 -3.35 12.35 -4.01
C ILE A 167 -3.86 13.79 -4.05
N LYS A 168 -4.01 14.38 -5.24
CA LYS A 168 -4.49 15.76 -5.38
C LYS A 168 -5.87 15.96 -4.76
N TYR A 169 -6.78 14.99 -4.91
CA TYR A 169 -8.09 15.07 -4.28
C TYR A 169 -7.99 14.91 -2.77
N PHE A 170 -7.21 13.94 -2.28
CA PHE A 170 -7.05 13.67 -0.86
C PHE A 170 -6.40 14.85 -0.14
N SER A 171 -5.31 15.42 -0.69
CA SER A 171 -4.63 16.59 -0.10
C SER A 171 -5.55 17.80 -0.05
N LYS A 172 -6.30 18.10 -1.11
CA LYS A 172 -7.28 19.21 -1.11
C LYS A 172 -8.33 19.04 -0.01
N LEU A 173 -8.82 17.81 0.18
CA LEU A 173 -9.86 17.56 1.18
C LEU A 173 -9.31 17.57 2.61
N LEU A 174 -8.03 17.24 2.78
CA LEU A 174 -7.32 17.19 4.06
C LEU A 174 -6.57 18.48 4.40
N ASN A 175 -6.67 19.51 3.56
CA ASN A 175 -5.93 20.77 3.64
C ASN A 175 -4.41 20.57 3.82
N PHE A 176 -3.86 19.61 3.06
CA PHE A 176 -2.42 19.34 2.94
C PHE A 176 -1.83 19.95 1.66
#